data_AF-A0A914T9Y9-F1
#
_entry.id   AF-A0A914T9Y9-F1
#
_cell.length_a   1.000
_cell.length_b   1.000
_cell.length_c   1.000
_cell.angle_alpha   90.00
_cell.angle_beta   90.00
_cell.angle_gamma   90.00
#
_symmetry.space_group_name_H-M   'P 1'
#
loop_
_entity.id
_entity.type
_entity.pdbx_description
1 polymer ?
#
loop_
_entity_poly.entity_id
_entity_poly.type
_entity_poly.pdbx_seq_one_letter_code
_entity_poly.pdbx_strand_id
1 'polypeptide(L)'
;MRFRFNGMLDCPDWVLAEISAFSTIPNDIFNSCCKLIIGRLYKNIKSFTDADLEILNKGQFDDLRLMKGAIAALTFIIEKSSKYECDPVDLEKEMLQLGMSTDHSKDLSEVYNQHFKDLHDVLVKQFPREPSLTILDSNLQQIGDAKVHHLHVKTSEGKSLNFAVENGQLNQLKQELELALNSFAQFNDK
;
A
#
# COMPACT_ATOMS: atom_id res chain seq x y z
N MET A 1 -8.05 -8.93 15.55
CA MET A 1 -7.41 -7.76 16.19
C MET A 1 -6.97 -6.83 15.07
N ARG A 2 -7.30 -5.53 15.14
CA ARG A 2 -6.97 -4.57 14.08
C ARG A 2 -5.56 -4.03 14.26
N PHE A 3 -4.76 -4.05 13.19
CA PHE A 3 -3.36 -3.63 13.22
C PHE A 3 -3.13 -2.41 12.32
N ARG A 4 -2.40 -1.41 12.82
CA ARG A 4 -2.02 -0.20 12.08
C ARG A 4 -1.12 -0.55 10.89
N PHE A 5 -0.18 -1.50 11.06
CA PHE A 5 0.69 -1.91 9.96
C PHE A 5 -0.09 -2.42 8.74
N ASN A 6 -1.31 -2.93 8.96
CA ASN A 6 -2.20 -3.44 7.91
C ASN A 6 -3.44 -2.55 7.69
N GLY A 7 -3.38 -1.26 8.04
CA GLY A 7 -4.45 -0.30 7.74
C GLY A 7 -5.72 -0.54 8.54
N MET A 8 -5.58 -0.87 9.83
CA MET A 8 -6.68 -1.18 10.75
C MET A 8 -7.48 -2.44 10.39
N LEU A 9 -6.88 -3.35 9.64
CA LEU A 9 -7.42 -4.68 9.31
C LEU A 9 -6.78 -5.76 10.18
N ASP A 10 -7.40 -6.94 10.20
CA ASP A 10 -6.80 -8.14 10.79
C ASP A 10 -5.55 -8.56 9.98
N CYS A 11 -4.58 -9.18 10.66
CA CYS A 11 -3.42 -9.76 9.99
C CYS A 11 -3.86 -10.99 9.16
N PRO A 12 -3.48 -11.11 7.89
CA PRO A 12 -3.86 -12.25 7.06
C PRO A 12 -3.31 -13.57 7.62
N ASP A 13 -4.11 -14.63 7.59
CA ASP A 13 -3.73 -15.95 8.12
C ASP A 13 -2.41 -16.48 7.56
N TRP A 14 -2.15 -16.25 6.26
CA TRP A 14 -0.91 -16.69 5.63
C TRP A 14 0.33 -15.94 6.14
N VAL A 15 0.20 -14.66 6.53
CA VAL A 15 1.31 -13.91 7.16
C VAL A 15 1.51 -14.44 8.57
N LEU A 16 0.41 -14.66 9.29
CA LEU A 16 0.39 -15.12 10.66
C LEU A 16 1.05 -16.51 10.80
N ALA A 17 0.81 -17.41 9.84
CA ALA A 17 1.43 -18.73 9.76
C ALA A 17 2.97 -18.68 9.63
N GLU A 18 3.51 -17.59 9.08
CA GLU A 18 4.95 -17.42 8.85
C GLU A 18 5.65 -16.65 9.98
N ILE A 19 4.92 -15.98 10.89
CA ILE A 19 5.53 -15.22 11.99
C ILE A 19 6.43 -16.11 12.86
N SER A 20 6.01 -17.34 13.15
CA SER A 20 6.81 -18.29 13.93
C SER A 20 8.06 -18.76 13.19
N ALA A 21 8.11 -18.66 11.86
CA ALA A 21 9.32 -19.00 11.10
C ALA A 21 10.44 -17.98 11.37
N PHE A 22 10.12 -16.73 11.74
CA PHE A 22 11.15 -15.75 12.07
C PHE A 22 11.99 -16.16 13.27
N SER A 23 11.44 -16.86 14.26
CA SER A 23 12.22 -17.24 15.45
C SER A 23 13.33 -18.26 15.17
N THR A 24 13.29 -18.94 14.03
CA THR A 24 14.38 -19.85 13.61
C THR A 24 15.47 -19.12 12.82
N ILE A 25 15.22 -17.87 12.40
CA ILE A 25 16.16 -17.08 11.61
C ILE A 25 17.19 -16.41 12.52
N PRO A 26 18.50 -16.55 12.26
CA PRO A 26 19.52 -15.77 12.97
C PRO A 26 19.36 -14.27 12.70
N ASN A 27 19.54 -13.43 13.72
CA ASN A 27 19.34 -11.97 13.61
C ASN A 27 20.13 -11.33 12.45
N ASP A 28 21.38 -11.75 12.21
CA ASP A 28 22.19 -11.23 11.10
C ASP A 28 21.57 -11.50 9.72
N ILE A 29 20.95 -12.68 9.55
CA ILE A 29 20.20 -13.03 8.35
C ILE A 29 18.92 -12.22 8.29
N PHE A 30 18.17 -12.14 9.39
CA PHE A 30 16.93 -11.37 9.45
C PHE A 30 17.14 -9.90 9.06
N ASN A 31 18.17 -9.26 9.61
CA ASN A 31 18.52 -7.88 9.27
C ASN A 31 18.95 -7.73 7.80
N SER A 32 19.71 -8.70 7.27
CA SER A 32 20.07 -8.76 5.84
C SER A 32 18.84 -8.90 4.95
N CYS A 33 17.86 -9.72 5.35
CA CYS A 33 16.58 -9.88 4.66
C CYS A 33 15.80 -8.56 4.64
N CYS A 34 15.67 -7.87 5.77
CA CYS A 34 14.99 -6.57 5.84
C CYS A 34 15.59 -5.57 4.85
N LYS A 35 16.93 -5.42 4.86
CA LYS A 35 17.65 -4.51 3.96
C LYS A 35 17.50 -4.88 2.49
N LEU A 36 17.57 -6.17 2.16
CA LEU A 36 17.37 -6.64 0.78
C LEU A 36 15.94 -6.35 0.31
N ILE A 37 14.94 -6.68 1.13
CA ILE A 37 13.52 -6.43 0.83
C ILE A 37 13.30 -4.95 0.52
N ILE A 38 13.79 -4.06 1.36
CA ILE A 38 13.71 -2.61 1.14
C ILE A 38 14.36 -2.21 -0.19
N GLY A 39 15.57 -2.72 -0.46
CA GLY A 39 16.28 -2.50 -1.73
C GLY A 39 15.48 -2.95 -2.96
N ARG A 40 14.72 -4.03 -2.85
CA ARG A 40 13.84 -4.54 -3.92
C ARG A 40 12.54 -3.74 -4.03
N LEU A 41 11.94 -3.34 -2.92
CA LEU A 41 10.74 -2.49 -2.89
C LEU A 41 10.99 -1.13 -3.55
N TYR A 42 12.16 -0.52 -3.34
CA TYR A 42 12.55 0.69 -4.09
C TYR A 42 12.50 0.50 -5.61
N LYS A 43 12.77 -0.72 -6.10
CA LYS A 43 12.77 -1.08 -7.52
C LYS A 43 11.45 -1.68 -8.00
N ASN A 44 10.42 -1.71 -7.14
CA ASN A 44 9.14 -2.39 -7.40
C ASN A 44 9.30 -3.89 -7.74
N ILE A 45 10.32 -4.56 -7.19
CA ILE A 45 10.54 -5.99 -7.37
C ILE A 45 10.01 -6.71 -6.13
N LYS A 46 8.96 -7.52 -6.29
CA LYS A 46 8.34 -8.25 -5.17
C LYS A 46 8.56 -9.75 -5.20
N SER A 47 8.98 -10.28 -6.35
CA SER A 47 9.32 -11.69 -6.50
C SER A 47 10.73 -11.95 -5.95
N PHE A 48 10.90 -13.12 -5.35
CA PHE A 48 12.20 -13.67 -4.95
C PHE A 48 12.40 -14.98 -5.71
N THR A 49 13.55 -15.12 -6.34
CA THR A 49 13.97 -16.34 -7.04
C THR A 49 14.76 -17.24 -6.10
N ASP A 50 14.92 -18.51 -6.44
CA ASP A 50 15.69 -19.46 -5.62
C ASP A 50 17.15 -19.01 -5.46
N ALA A 51 17.73 -18.42 -6.50
CA ALA A 51 19.06 -17.81 -6.44
C ALA A 51 19.15 -16.64 -5.44
N ASP A 52 18.11 -15.80 -5.36
CA ASP A 52 18.07 -14.71 -4.36
C ASP A 52 18.10 -15.26 -2.94
N LEU A 53 17.40 -16.37 -2.72
CA LEU A 53 17.29 -17.02 -1.42
C LEU A 53 18.59 -17.72 -1.03
N GLU A 54 19.25 -18.40 -1.96
CA GLU A 54 20.55 -19.03 -1.72
C GLU A 54 21.61 -18.00 -1.28
N ILE A 55 21.62 -16.83 -1.92
CA ILE A 55 22.52 -15.71 -1.56
C ILE A 55 22.24 -15.19 -0.15
N LEU A 56 20.97 -15.05 0.22
CA LEU A 56 20.54 -14.64 1.57
C LEU A 56 20.87 -15.68 2.63
N ASN A 57 20.61 -16.94 2.30
CA ASN A 57 20.71 -18.07 3.21
C ASN A 57 22.16 -18.34 3.63
N LYS A 58 23.13 -18.16 2.71
CA LYS A 58 24.54 -18.49 2.95
C LYS A 58 24.72 -19.92 3.53
N GLY A 59 23.79 -20.83 3.24
CA GLY A 59 23.77 -22.21 3.73
C GLY A 59 23.39 -22.40 5.21
N GLN A 60 22.69 -21.44 5.84
CA GLN A 60 22.30 -21.54 7.26
C GLN A 60 20.88 -22.09 7.51
N PHE A 61 20.05 -22.19 6.47
CA PHE A 61 18.71 -22.74 6.47
C PHE A 61 18.61 -23.93 5.54
N ASP A 62 18.21 -25.07 6.10
CA ASP A 62 17.95 -26.27 5.31
C ASP A 62 16.60 -26.20 4.58
N ASP A 63 15.62 -25.45 5.11
CA ASP A 63 14.29 -25.34 4.54
C ASP A 63 14.09 -24.01 3.79
N LEU A 64 14.41 -24.04 2.49
CA LEU A 64 14.19 -22.92 1.58
C LEU A 64 12.71 -22.54 1.41
N ARG A 65 11.77 -23.46 1.69
CA ARG A 65 10.34 -23.18 1.59
C ARG A 65 9.88 -22.32 2.76
N LEU A 66 10.31 -22.64 3.99
CA LEU A 66 10.05 -21.81 5.16
C LEU A 66 10.67 -20.41 4.98
N MET A 67 11.88 -20.34 4.43
CA MET A 67 12.52 -19.05 4.14
C MET A 67 11.72 -18.21 3.12
N LYS A 68 11.15 -18.83 2.07
CA LYS A 68 10.27 -18.16 1.11
C LYS A 68 9.04 -17.55 1.78
N GLY A 69 8.36 -18.33 2.62
CA GLY A 69 7.18 -17.89 3.36
C GLY A 69 7.50 -16.71 4.26
N ALA A 70 8.57 -16.83 5.06
CA ALA A 70 9.06 -15.77 5.93
C ALA A 70 9.41 -14.48 5.17
N ILE A 71 10.12 -14.57 4.04
CA ILE A 71 10.47 -13.39 3.23
C ILE A 71 9.24 -12.75 2.60
N ALA A 72 8.27 -13.55 2.14
CA ALA A 72 7.02 -13.04 1.60
C ALA A 72 6.20 -12.30 2.69
N ALA A 73 6.12 -12.89 3.89
CA ALA A 73 5.47 -12.27 5.05
C ALA A 73 6.16 -10.96 5.45
N LEU A 74 7.49 -10.95 5.54
CA LEU A 74 8.28 -9.76 5.89
C LEU A 74 8.15 -8.65 4.83
N THR A 75 8.14 -9.03 3.54
CA THR A 75 7.88 -8.11 2.43
C THR A 75 6.51 -7.47 2.56
N PHE A 76 5.48 -8.27 2.87
CA PHE A 76 4.13 -7.77 3.09
C PHE A 76 4.07 -6.80 4.28
N ILE A 77 4.67 -7.17 5.42
CA ILE A 77 4.70 -6.33 6.62
C ILE A 77 5.36 -4.99 6.32
N ILE A 78 6.56 -4.97 5.74
CA ILE A 78 7.29 -3.73 5.43
C ILE A 78 6.51 -2.87 4.42
N GLU A 79 5.99 -3.49 3.35
CA GLU A 79 5.23 -2.78 2.33
C GLU A 79 3.97 -2.13 2.91
N LYS A 80 3.20 -2.88 3.70
CA LYS A 80 1.94 -2.40 4.28
C LYS A 80 2.19 -1.34 5.35
N SER A 81 3.16 -1.56 6.24
CA SER A 81 3.56 -0.59 7.26
C SER A 81 3.88 0.76 6.62
N SER A 82 4.69 0.74 5.55
CA SER A 82 5.07 1.94 4.82
C SER A 82 3.87 2.62 4.17
N LYS A 83 2.99 1.86 3.50
CA LYS A 83 1.81 2.41 2.80
C LYS A 83 0.77 3.03 3.73
N TYR A 84 0.64 2.49 4.93
CA TYR A 84 -0.31 2.98 5.93
C TYR A 84 0.33 3.91 6.96
N GLU A 85 1.58 4.33 6.74
CA GLU A 85 2.29 5.26 7.63
C GLU A 85 2.30 4.78 9.10
N CYS A 86 2.49 3.47 9.29
CA CYS A 86 2.54 2.89 10.62
C CYS A 86 3.75 3.45 11.38
N ASP A 87 3.52 3.94 12.60
CA ASP A 87 4.61 4.41 13.46
C ASP A 87 5.56 3.24 13.81
N PRO A 88 6.89 3.42 13.77
CA PRO A 88 7.83 2.34 14.07
C PRO A 88 7.64 1.70 15.46
N VAL A 89 7.25 2.49 16.46
CA VAL A 89 7.00 1.98 17.82
C VAL A 89 5.74 1.13 17.86
N ASP A 90 4.71 1.52 17.09
CA ASP A 90 3.50 0.72 16.95
C ASP A 90 3.77 -0.56 16.14
N LEU A 91 4.58 -0.48 15.07
CA LEU A 91 5.01 -1.66 14.31
C LEU A 91 5.71 -2.68 15.21
N GLU A 92 6.65 -2.25 16.05
CA GLU A 92 7.34 -3.14 17.00
C GLU A 92 6.35 -3.85 17.93
N LYS A 93 5.42 -3.10 18.55
CA LYS A 93 4.40 -3.66 19.45
C LYS A 93 3.47 -4.63 18.75
N GLU A 94 3.05 -4.31 17.53
CA GLU A 94 2.16 -5.16 16.74
C GLU A 94 2.86 -6.46 16.32
N MET A 95 4.15 -6.42 15.98
CA MET A 95 4.93 -7.62 15.68
C MET A 95 5.12 -8.52 16.91
N LEU A 96 5.38 -7.92 18.08
CA LEU A 96 5.41 -8.63 19.36
C LEU A 96 4.06 -9.31 19.65
N GLN A 97 2.95 -8.59 19.43
CA GLN A 97 1.61 -9.12 19.63
C GLN A 97 1.29 -10.30 18.69
N LEU A 98 1.85 -10.29 17.48
CA LEU A 98 1.71 -11.38 16.52
C LEU A 98 2.63 -12.57 16.82
N GLY A 99 3.52 -12.48 17.80
CA GLY A 99 4.40 -13.56 18.23
C GLY A 99 5.81 -13.52 17.63
N MET A 100 6.23 -12.41 17.01
CA MET A 100 7.61 -12.21 16.61
C MET A 100 8.50 -12.03 17.86
N SER A 101 9.76 -12.49 17.80
CA SER A 101 10.69 -12.31 18.92
C SER A 101 10.99 -10.83 19.18
N THR A 102 11.43 -10.52 20.40
CA THR A 102 11.80 -9.15 20.79
C THR A 102 12.88 -8.56 19.90
N ASP A 103 13.91 -9.35 19.61
CA ASP A 103 15.06 -8.89 18.84
C ASP A 103 14.67 -8.61 17.39
N HIS A 104 13.92 -9.52 16.74
CA HIS A 104 13.46 -9.31 15.37
C HIS A 104 12.46 -8.17 15.24
N SER A 105 11.55 -8.01 16.21
CA SER A 105 10.58 -6.92 16.20
C SER A 105 11.29 -5.57 16.28
N LYS A 106 12.30 -5.46 17.14
CA LYS A 106 13.11 -4.26 17.30
C LYS A 106 13.98 -3.99 16.07
N ASP A 107 14.69 -5.00 15.57
CA ASP A 107 15.53 -4.88 14.36
C ASP A 107 14.70 -4.46 13.14
N LEU A 108 13.50 -5.04 12.97
CA LEU A 108 12.57 -4.67 11.91
C LEU A 108 12.14 -3.20 12.05
N SER A 109 11.75 -2.78 13.25
CA SER A 109 11.33 -1.40 13.51
C SER A 109 12.45 -0.39 13.24
N GLU A 110 13.68 -0.69 13.67
CA GLU A 110 14.84 0.17 13.43
C GLU A 110 15.16 0.30 11.94
N VAL A 111 15.21 -0.82 11.22
CA VAL A 111 15.47 -0.82 9.77
C VAL A 111 14.33 -0.13 9.00
N TYR A 112 13.08 -0.36 9.39
CA TYR A 112 11.93 0.33 8.82
C TYR A 112 12.00 1.85 9.04
N ASN A 113 12.27 2.30 10.27
CA ASN A 113 12.35 3.72 10.61
C ASN A 113 13.45 4.45 9.80
N GLN A 114 14.60 3.80 9.61
CA GLN A 114 15.71 4.35 8.81
C GLN A 114 15.30 4.63 7.36
N HIS A 115 14.41 3.83 6.79
CA HIS A 115 14.04 3.88 5.38
C HIS A 115 12.63 4.44 5.13
N PHE A 116 11.85 4.68 6.18
CA PHE A 116 10.42 4.97 6.09
C PHE A 116 10.08 6.08 5.10
N LYS A 117 10.72 7.25 5.21
CA LYS A 117 10.42 8.42 4.37
C LYS A 117 10.57 8.11 2.88
N ASP A 118 11.74 7.61 2.50
CA ASP A 118 12.04 7.30 1.10
C ASP A 118 11.17 6.15 0.59
N LEU A 119 10.96 5.13 1.43
CA LEU A 119 10.19 3.95 1.06
C LEU A 119 8.70 4.27 0.87
N HIS A 120 8.12 5.06 1.77
CA HIS A 120 6.74 5.55 1.65
C HIS A 120 6.55 6.34 0.35
N ASP A 121 7.41 7.32 0.09
CA ASP A 121 7.34 8.15 -1.13
C ASP A 121 7.37 7.32 -2.40
N VAL A 122 8.22 6.30 -2.45
CA VAL A 122 8.33 5.40 -3.59
C VAL A 122 7.08 4.52 -3.72
N LEU A 123 6.62 3.90 -2.63
CA LEU A 123 5.48 2.98 -2.65
C LEU A 123 4.15 3.68 -2.97
N VAL A 124 3.96 4.92 -2.52
CA VAL A 124 2.77 5.72 -2.85
C VAL A 124 2.75 6.09 -4.34
N LYS A 125 3.90 6.38 -4.94
CA LYS A 125 4.02 6.65 -6.39
C LYS A 125 3.87 5.39 -7.23
N GLN A 126 4.27 4.23 -6.71
CA GLN A 126 4.10 2.94 -7.38
C GLN A 126 2.65 2.45 -7.36
N PHE A 127 1.77 3.03 -6.54
CA PHE A 127 0.36 2.65 -6.54
C PHE A 127 -0.33 3.23 -7.79
N PRO A 128 -0.88 2.38 -8.69
CA PRO A 128 -1.62 2.88 -9.84
C PRO A 128 -2.83 3.66 -9.32
N ARG A 129 -2.79 4.97 -9.50
CA ARG A 129 -3.95 5.83 -9.28
C ARG A 129 -4.62 5.99 -10.62
N GLU A 130 -5.92 5.72 -10.68
CA GLU A 130 -6.71 6.14 -11.83
C GLU A 130 -6.53 7.65 -12.02
N PRO A 131 -6.41 8.13 -13.27
CA PRO A 131 -6.13 9.54 -13.53
C PRO A 131 -7.22 10.41 -12.90
N SER A 132 -6.82 11.33 -12.01
CA SER A 132 -7.77 12.27 -11.44
C SER A 132 -8.33 13.19 -12.53
N LEU A 133 -9.60 13.53 -12.44
CA LEU A 133 -10.29 14.40 -13.39
C LEU A 133 -10.44 15.80 -12.80
N THR A 134 -10.07 16.82 -13.58
CA THR A 134 -10.28 18.23 -13.22
C THR A 134 -11.12 18.90 -14.30
N ILE A 135 -12.23 19.53 -13.92
CA ILE A 135 -13.02 20.36 -14.83
C ILE A 135 -12.26 21.67 -15.06
N LEU A 136 -11.88 21.92 -16.30
CA LEU A 136 -11.18 23.14 -16.73
C LEU A 136 -12.18 24.27 -17.00
N ASP A 137 -13.24 23.95 -17.75
CA ASP A 137 -14.29 24.90 -18.10
C ASP A 137 -15.66 24.20 -18.24
N SER A 138 -16.72 24.99 -18.08
CA SER A 138 -18.10 24.57 -18.29
C SER A 138 -18.85 25.65 -19.05
N ASN A 139 -19.39 25.32 -20.21
CA ASN A 139 -20.15 26.23 -21.05
C ASN A 139 -21.60 25.75 -21.19
N LEU A 140 -22.56 26.58 -20.81
CA LEU A 140 -23.99 26.29 -20.99
C LEU A 140 -24.43 26.75 -22.38
N GLN A 141 -25.07 25.86 -23.13
CA GLN A 141 -25.72 26.18 -24.39
C GLN A 141 -27.19 25.72 -24.35
N GLN A 142 -28.04 26.51 -25.01
CA GLN A 142 -29.44 26.15 -25.22
C GLN A 142 -29.57 25.57 -26.63
N ILE A 143 -29.95 24.30 -26.71
CA ILE A 143 -30.14 23.57 -27.98
C ILE A 143 -31.63 23.20 -28.04
N GLY A 144 -32.41 24.01 -28.76
CA GLY A 144 -33.87 23.93 -28.71
C GLY A 144 -34.40 24.29 -27.31
N ASP A 145 -35.20 23.41 -26.73
CA ASP A 145 -35.73 23.57 -25.37
C ASP A 145 -34.79 22.98 -24.28
N ALA A 146 -33.72 22.28 -24.68
CA ALA A 146 -32.80 21.63 -23.77
C ALA A 146 -31.64 22.55 -23.36
N LYS A 147 -31.30 22.53 -22.07
CA LYS A 147 -30.11 23.18 -21.51
C LYS A 147 -28.98 22.15 -21.43
N VAL A 148 -27.93 22.34 -22.23
CA VAL A 148 -26.81 21.41 -22.36
C VAL A 148 -25.53 22.08 -21.85
N HIS A 149 -24.83 21.40 -20.95
CA HIS A 149 -23.53 21.81 -20.42
C HIS A 149 -22.42 21.10 -21.18
N HIS A 150 -21.55 21.86 -21.82
CA HIS A 150 -20.30 21.36 -22.40
C HIS A 150 -19.20 21.48 -21.35
N LEU A 151 -18.67 20.34 -20.93
CA LEU A 151 -17.66 20.23 -19.88
C LEU A 151 -16.33 19.85 -20.53
N HIS A 152 -15.32 20.68 -20.30
CA HIS A 152 -13.95 20.39 -20.68
C HIS A 152 -13.20 19.90 -19.44
N VAL A 153 -12.72 18.68 -19.50
CA VAL A 153 -12.08 18.00 -18.38
C VAL A 153 -10.68 17.56 -18.78
N LYS A 154 -9.74 17.69 -17.85
CA LYS A 154 -8.37 17.23 -18.01
C LYS A 154 -8.06 16.13 -17.00
N THR A 155 -7.46 15.06 -17.46
CA THR A 155 -6.90 14.03 -16.59
C THR A 155 -5.58 14.52 -15.99
N SER A 156 -5.15 13.98 -14.85
CA SER A 156 -3.82 14.25 -14.28
C SER A 156 -2.66 13.86 -15.22
N GLU A 157 -2.92 12.97 -16.17
CA GLU A 157 -1.97 12.57 -17.22
C GLU A 157 -1.93 13.56 -18.40
N GLY A 158 -2.74 14.61 -18.36
CA GLY A 158 -2.77 15.66 -19.37
C GLY A 158 -3.71 15.42 -20.54
N LYS A 159 -4.50 14.34 -20.54
CA LYS A 159 -5.50 14.08 -21.58
C LYS A 159 -6.73 14.97 -21.39
N SER A 160 -7.12 15.68 -22.43
CA SER A 160 -8.37 16.45 -22.46
C SER A 160 -9.54 15.61 -22.97
N LEU A 161 -10.68 15.74 -22.29
CA LEU A 161 -11.95 15.10 -22.60
C LEU A 161 -13.02 16.20 -22.67
N ASN A 162 -13.88 16.12 -23.68
CA ASN A 162 -15.02 17.02 -23.82
C ASN A 162 -16.30 16.18 -23.82
N PHE A 163 -17.25 16.54 -22.98
CA PHE A 163 -18.54 15.88 -22.94
C PHE A 163 -19.67 16.90 -22.80
N ALA A 164 -20.79 16.59 -23.45
CA ALA A 164 -22.01 17.39 -23.41
C ALA A 164 -23.04 16.66 -22.56
N VAL A 165 -23.60 17.34 -21.57
CA VAL A 165 -24.50 16.75 -20.58
C VAL A 165 -25.74 17.62 -20.46
N GLU A 166 -26.92 17.02 -20.57
CA GLU A 166 -28.14 17.76 -20.32
C GLU A 166 -28.26 18.13 -18.83
N ASN A 167 -28.92 19.25 -18.52
CA ASN A 167 -29.11 19.71 -17.15
C ASN A 167 -29.69 18.64 -16.20
N GLY A 168 -30.59 17.78 -16.68
CA GLY A 168 -31.12 16.66 -15.90
C GLY A 168 -30.05 15.62 -15.54
N GLN A 169 -29.24 15.22 -16.51
CA GLN A 169 -28.14 14.26 -16.32
C GLN A 169 -27.05 14.84 -15.40
N LEU A 170 -26.75 16.14 -15.51
CA LEU A 170 -25.77 16.80 -14.65
C LEU A 170 -26.23 16.82 -13.18
N ASN A 171 -27.53 17.07 -12.94
CA ASN A 171 -28.10 17.03 -11.60
C ASN A 171 -28.07 15.62 -11.01
N GLN A 172 -28.36 14.59 -11.81
CA GLN A 172 -28.25 13.20 -11.39
C GLN A 172 -26.80 12.85 -11.02
N LEU A 173 -25.83 13.19 -11.88
CA LEU A 173 -24.42 12.96 -11.62
C LEU A 173 -23.97 13.65 -10.32
N LYS A 174 -24.43 14.88 -10.07
CA LYS A 174 -24.13 15.59 -8.83
C LYS A 174 -24.67 14.86 -7.60
N GLN A 175 -25.90 14.37 -7.66
CA GLN A 175 -26.50 13.59 -6.56
C GLN A 175 -25.74 12.29 -6.30
N GLU A 176 -25.35 11.56 -7.35
CA GLU A 176 -24.57 10.33 -7.23
C GLU A 176 -23.18 10.59 -6.62
N LEU A 177 -22.51 11.66 -7.02
CA LEU A 177 -21.22 12.06 -6.46
C LEU A 177 -21.34 12.50 -4.99
N GLU A 178 -22.40 13.23 -4.61
CA GLU A 178 -22.68 13.59 -3.22
C GLU A 178 -22.93 12.34 -2.35
N LEU A 179 -23.70 11.38 -2.85
CA LEU A 179 -23.92 10.10 -2.18
C LEU A 179 -22.62 9.31 -2.00
N ALA A 180 -21.76 9.27 -3.01
CA ALA A 180 -20.45 8.64 -2.93
C ALA A 180 -19.55 9.34 -1.90
N LEU A 181 -19.47 10.68 -1.91
CA LEU A 181 -18.70 11.44 -0.93
C LEU A 181 -19.19 11.19 0.51
N ASN A 182 -20.50 11.14 0.72
CA ASN A 182 -21.08 10.85 2.02
C ASN A 182 -20.78 9.42 2.50
N SER A 183 -20.69 8.44 1.59
CA SER A 183 -20.29 7.08 1.96
C SER A 183 -18.80 7.01 2.35
N PHE A 184 -17.94 7.78 1.67
CA PHE A 184 -16.52 7.87 2.03
C PHE A 184 -16.28 8.59 3.35
N ALA A 185 -17.04 9.64 3.68
CA ALA A 185 -16.90 10.38 4.94
C ALA A 185 -17.05 9.48 6.18
N GLN A 186 -17.88 8.42 6.09
CA GLN A 186 -18.05 7.44 7.17
C GLN A 186 -16.78 6.64 7.50
N PHE A 187 -15.78 6.66 6.62
CA PHE A 187 -14.49 5.98 6.80
C PHE A 187 -13.35 6.93 7.19
N ASN A 188 -13.52 8.25 7.11
CA ASN A 188 -12.49 9.24 7.47
C ASN A 188 -12.56 9.70 8.94
N ASP A 189 -13.66 9.46 9.64
CA ASP A 189 -13.87 9.84 11.06
C ASP A 189 -13.59 8.69 12.06
N LYS A 190 -12.75 7.70 11.72
CA LYS A 190 -12.34 6.60 12.61
C LYS A 190 -10.84 6.35 12.56
#